data_AF-A0A5N7RM92-F1
#
_entry.id   AF-A0A5N7RM92-F1
#
_cell.length_a   1.000
_cell.length_b   1.000
_cell.length_c   1.000
_cell.angle_alpha   90.00
_cell.angle_beta   90.00
_cell.angle_gamma   90.00
#
_symmetry.space_group_name_H-M   'P 1'
#
loop_
_entity.id
_entity.type
_entity.pdbx_description
1 polymer ?
#
loop_
_entity_poly.entity_id
_entity_poly.type
_entity_poly.pdbx_seq_one_letter_code
_entity_poly.pdbx_strand_id
1 'polypeptide(L)'
;MTNTELLLKINAALSAIGPLVTPEWQNIQSIHRQLTWCRAQISGESSEPKQGPLTMGLIATREFDMWGDNPELAALINQIQRAFEGIE
;
A
#
# COMPACT_ATOMS: atom_id res chain seq x y z
N MET A 1 -16.04 4.07 -0.03
CA MET A 1 -15.23 3.76 1.17
C MET A 1 -15.03 5.07 1.90
N THR A 2 -15.29 5.12 3.19
CA THR A 2 -15.03 6.33 4.00
C THR A 2 -13.54 6.47 4.28
N ASN A 3 -13.08 7.67 4.61
CA ASN A 3 -11.68 7.91 5.01
C ASN A 3 -11.27 7.05 6.22
N THR A 4 -12.18 6.83 7.17
CA THR A 4 -11.92 5.97 8.34
C THR A 4 -11.72 4.51 7.94
N GLU A 5 -12.58 3.96 7.08
CA GLU A 5 -12.42 2.58 6.56
C GLU A 5 -11.14 2.41 5.75
N LEU A 6 -10.81 3.41 4.93
CA LEU A 6 -9.60 3.39 4.11
C LEU A 6 -8.35 3.47 4.98
N LEU A 7 -8.35 4.30 6.03
CA LEU A 7 -7.25 4.40 6.99
C LEU A 7 -7.04 3.07 7.74
N LEU A 8 -8.11 2.40 8.16
CA LEU A 8 -8.03 1.08 8.79
C LEU A 8 -7.41 0.04 7.85
N LYS A 9 -7.81 0.02 6.58
CA LYS A 9 -7.23 -0.86 5.55
C LYS A 9 -5.75 -0.58 5.32
N ILE A 10 -5.34 0.69 5.25
CA ILE A 10 -3.94 1.07 5.11
C ILE A 10 -3.12 0.61 6.32
N ASN A 11 -3.62 0.83 7.53
CA ASN A 11 -2.93 0.39 8.75
C ASN A 11 -2.78 -1.13 8.80
N ALA A 12 -3.82 -1.87 8.39
CA ALA A 12 -3.76 -3.33 8.27
C ALA A 12 -2.69 -3.78 7.26
N ALA A 13 -2.67 -3.16 6.07
CA ALA A 13 -1.67 -3.47 5.04
C ALA A 13 -0.24 -3.14 5.51
N LEU A 14 -0.02 -1.99 6.15
CA LEU A 14 1.26 -1.60 6.72
C LEU A 14 1.73 -2.58 7.80
N SER A 15 0.83 -3.03 8.68
CA SER A 15 1.16 -4.01 9.70
C SER A 15 1.52 -5.37 9.11
N ALA A 16 0.87 -5.78 8.00
CA ALA A 16 1.13 -7.06 7.34
C ALA A 16 2.47 -7.08 6.61
N ILE A 17 2.83 -5.98 5.93
CA ILE A 17 4.08 -5.90 5.17
C ILE A 17 5.29 -5.50 6.03
N GLY A 18 5.08 -4.82 7.17
CA GLY A 18 6.14 -4.29 8.02
C GLY A 18 7.24 -5.32 8.34
N PRO A 19 6.90 -6.54 8.79
CA PRO A 19 7.88 -7.61 9.04
C PRO A 19 8.66 -8.09 7.81
N LEU A 20 8.15 -7.83 6.59
CA LEU A 20 8.75 -8.23 5.32
C LEU A 20 9.66 -7.15 4.72
N VAL A 21 9.71 -5.96 5.32
CA VAL A 21 10.53 -4.85 4.81
C VAL A 21 12.00 -5.12 5.14
N THR A 22 12.76 -5.57 4.14
CA THR A 22 14.22 -5.72 4.23
C THR A 22 14.93 -4.93 3.12
N PRO A 23 16.21 -4.55 3.29
CA PRO A 23 17.01 -3.86 2.27
C PRO A 23 17.01 -4.53 0.89
N GLU A 24 16.94 -5.85 0.86
CA GLU A 24 17.02 -6.68 -0.34
C GLU A 24 15.71 -6.68 -1.13
N TRP A 25 14.58 -6.41 -0.48
CA TRP A 25 13.25 -6.53 -1.07
C TRP A 25 12.69 -5.17 -1.47
N GLN A 26 13.26 -4.63 -2.56
CA GLN A 26 12.94 -3.29 -3.08
C GLN A 26 11.45 -3.11 -3.43
N ASN A 27 10.78 -4.17 -3.89
CA ASN A 27 9.35 -4.16 -4.21
C ASN A 27 8.49 -3.97 -2.94
N ILE A 28 8.82 -4.67 -1.86
CA ILE A 28 8.13 -4.55 -0.58
C ILE A 28 8.37 -3.17 0.04
N GLN A 29 9.59 -2.63 -0.05
CA GLN A 29 9.87 -1.26 0.37
C GLN A 29 9.05 -0.23 -0.42
N SER A 30 8.92 -0.41 -1.74
CA SER A 30 8.13 0.47 -2.58
C SER A 30 6.65 0.47 -2.16
N ILE A 31 6.07 -0.71 -1.92
CA ILE A 31 4.71 -0.83 -1.39
C ILE A 31 4.58 -0.11 -0.04
N HIS A 32 5.52 -0.35 0.89
CA HIS A 32 5.50 0.28 2.21
C HIS A 32 5.55 1.81 2.15
N ARG A 33 6.45 2.37 1.32
CA ARG A 33 6.54 3.82 1.11
C ARG A 33 5.24 4.39 0.55
N GLN A 34 4.66 3.75 -0.45
CA GLN A 34 3.41 4.19 -1.08
C GLN A 34 2.22 4.12 -0.10
N LEU A 35 2.10 3.07 0.71
CA LEU A 35 1.07 2.97 1.75
C LEU A 35 1.27 4.01 2.86
N THR A 36 2.51 4.29 3.25
CA THR A 36 2.83 5.35 4.22
C THR A 36 2.40 6.71 3.70
N TRP A 37 2.67 7.00 2.42
CA TRP A 37 2.16 8.20 1.77
C TRP A 37 0.63 8.26 1.78
N CYS A 38 -0.05 7.18 1.41
CA CYS A 38 -1.52 7.10 1.44
C CYS A 38 -2.08 7.38 2.84
N ARG A 39 -1.47 6.81 3.89
CA ARG A 39 -1.87 7.04 5.29
C ARG A 39 -1.82 8.52 5.66
N ALA A 40 -0.74 9.20 5.27
CA ALA A 40 -0.51 10.60 5.56
C ALA A 40 -1.52 11.52 4.88
N GLN A 41 -1.89 11.23 3.62
CA GLN A 41 -2.91 12.01 2.89
C GLN A 41 -4.28 11.99 3.59
N ILE A 42 -4.64 10.88 4.23
CA ILE A 42 -5.93 10.77 4.95
C ILE A 42 -5.83 11.38 6.34
N SER A 43 -4.69 11.20 7.02
CA SER A 43 -4.52 11.59 8.42
C SER A 43 -4.08 13.04 8.59
N GLY A 44 -3.69 13.73 7.51
CA GLY A 44 -3.11 15.07 7.55
C GLY A 44 -1.68 15.10 8.12
N GLU A 45 -1.03 13.95 8.24
CA GLU A 45 0.36 13.84 8.66
C GLU A 45 1.31 14.29 7.53
N SER A 46 2.52 14.69 7.90
CA SER A 46 3.57 14.95 6.91
C SER A 46 4.04 13.64 6.27
N SER A 47 4.27 13.65 4.95
CA SER A 47 4.92 12.56 4.23
C SER A 47 5.91 13.09 3.21
N GLU A 48 6.78 12.21 2.73
CA GLU A 48 7.55 12.47 1.52
C GLU A 48 6.62 12.84 0.35
N PRO A 49 7.11 13.60 -0.65
CA PRO A 49 6.35 13.87 -1.87
C PRO A 49 5.95 12.58 -2.58
N LYS A 50 4.80 12.61 -3.26
CA LYS A 50 4.33 11.48 -4.07
C LYS A 50 5.37 11.18 -5.16
N GLN A 51 5.94 9.98 -5.14
CA GLN A 51 6.99 9.52 -6.06
C GLN A 51 6.42 9.02 -7.41
N GLY A 52 5.52 9.80 -8.03
CA GLY A 52 4.82 9.43 -9.26
C GLY A 52 3.50 8.65 -9.03
N PRO A 53 2.96 7.99 -10.08
CA PRO A 53 1.75 7.18 -9.96
C PRO A 53 1.90 6.05 -8.93
N LEU A 54 0.79 5.69 -8.28
CA LEU A 54 0.78 4.52 -7.39
C LEU A 54 0.89 3.26 -8.24
N THR A 55 1.77 2.36 -7.82
CA THR A 55 2.04 1.07 -8.49
C THR A 55 1.97 -0.10 -7.52
N MET A 56 1.76 0.17 -6.23
CA MET A 56 1.74 -0.82 -5.15
C MET A 56 0.77 -1.98 -5.39
N GLY A 57 -0.36 -1.76 -6.07
CA GLY A 57 -1.31 -2.79 -6.44
C GLY A 57 -0.73 -3.82 -7.41
N LEU A 58 -0.09 -3.33 -8.49
CA LEU A 58 0.60 -4.20 -9.47
C LEU A 58 1.75 -4.97 -8.82
N ILE A 59 2.54 -4.30 -7.98
CA ILE A 59 3.64 -4.94 -7.26
C ILE A 59 3.08 -6.00 -6.31
N ALA A 60 2.05 -5.68 -5.53
CA ALA A 60 1.45 -6.59 -4.56
C ALA A 60 0.85 -7.84 -5.21
N THR A 61 0.21 -7.71 -6.39
CA THR A 61 -0.25 -8.88 -7.17
C THR A 61 0.93 -9.79 -7.54
N ARG A 62 2.06 -9.24 -7.97
CA ARG A 62 3.22 -10.08 -8.34
C ARG A 62 3.82 -10.76 -7.11
N GLU A 63 4.06 -10.00 -6.05
CA GLU A 63 4.80 -10.47 -4.87
C GLU A 63 3.96 -11.37 -3.95
N PHE A 64 2.68 -11.08 -3.74
CA PHE A 64 1.87 -11.77 -2.73
C PHE A 64 0.85 -12.75 -3.31
N ASP A 65 0.43 -12.58 -4.57
CA ASP A 65 -0.56 -13.46 -5.22
C ASP A 65 0.12 -14.41 -6.22
N MET A 66 0.84 -13.89 -7.21
CA MET A 66 1.43 -14.73 -8.26
C MET A 66 2.62 -15.57 -7.78
N TRP A 67 3.51 -14.99 -6.97
CA TRP A 67 4.72 -15.65 -6.48
C TRP A 67 4.65 -15.97 -4.98
N GLY A 68 3.76 -15.30 -4.26
CA GLY A 68 3.50 -15.54 -2.84
C GLY A 68 2.27 -16.41 -2.62
N ASP A 69 1.84 -16.51 -1.36
CA ASP A 69 0.70 -17.30 -0.90
C ASP A 69 -0.33 -16.45 -0.15
N ASN A 70 -0.29 -15.13 -0.32
CA ASN A 70 -1.17 -14.17 0.34
C ASN A 70 -1.94 -13.28 -0.66
N PRO A 71 -2.85 -13.87 -1.46
CA PRO A 71 -3.66 -13.13 -2.43
C PRO A 71 -4.61 -12.12 -1.77
N GLU A 72 -4.99 -12.34 -0.51
CA GLU A 72 -5.82 -11.39 0.25
C GLU A 72 -5.09 -10.09 0.53
N LEU A 73 -3.81 -10.14 0.87
CA LEU A 73 -2.96 -8.95 1.03
C LEU A 73 -2.77 -8.23 -0.31
N ALA A 74 -2.55 -8.96 -1.40
CA ALA A 74 -2.50 -8.39 -2.74
C ALA A 74 -3.80 -7.64 -3.09
N ALA A 75 -4.94 -8.27 -2.83
CA ALA A 75 -6.26 -7.68 -3.08
C ALA A 75 -6.49 -6.43 -2.22
N LEU A 76 -6.11 -6.46 -0.93
CA LEU A 76 -6.21 -5.33 -0.01
C LEU A 76 -5.40 -4.13 -0.53
N ILE A 77 -4.15 -4.33 -0.92
CA ILE A 77 -3.28 -3.24 -1.43
C ILE A 77 -3.84 -2.67 -2.75
N ASN A 78 -4.33 -3.54 -3.64
CA ASN A 78 -5.02 -3.10 -4.86
C ASN A 78 -6.27 -2.26 -4.58
N GLN A 79 -7.09 -2.66 -3.60
CA GLN A 79 -8.26 -1.87 -3.21
C GLN A 79 -7.88 -0.49 -2.70
N ILE A 80 -6.81 -0.39 -1.89
CA ILE A 80 -6.30 0.89 -1.40
C ILE A 80 -5.84 1.77 -2.57
N GLN A 81 -5.04 1.23 -3.51
CA GLN A 81 -4.58 1.99 -4.67
C GLN A 81 -5.75 2.56 -5.48
N ARG A 82 -6.74 1.73 -5.80
CA ARG A 82 -7.93 2.16 -6.55
C ARG A 82 -8.71 3.26 -5.83
N ALA A 83 -8.77 3.22 -4.49
CA ALA A 83 -9.41 4.27 -3.72
C ALA A 83 -8.69 5.63 -3.84
N PHE A 84 -7.38 5.64 -4.12
CA PHE A 84 -6.60 6.86 -4.33
C PHE A 84 -6.54 7.32 -5.79
N GLU A 85 -6.62 6.39 -6.75
CA GLU A 85 -6.68 6.74 -8.17
C GLU A 85 -8.03 7.37 -8.56
N GLY A 86 -9.08 7.14 -7.77
CA GLY A 86 -10.38 7.81 -7.94
C GLY A 86 -10.48 9.20 -7.31
N ILE A 87 -9.39 9.75 -6.76
CA ILE A 87 -9.32 11.08 -6.16
C ILE A 87 -8.51 11.96 -7.13
N GLU A 88 -9.16 12.46 -8.17
CA GLU A 88 -8.64 13.53 -9.05
C GLU A 88 -9.17 14.90 -8.61
#